data_AF-A0AA41Y4G3-F1
#
_entry.id   AF-A0AA41Y4G3-F1
#
_cell.length_a   1.000
_cell.length_b   1.000
_cell.length_c   1.000
_cell.angle_alpha   90.00
_cell.angle_beta   90.00
_cell.angle_gamma   90.00
#
_symmetry.space_group_name_H-M   'P 1'
#
loop_
_entity.id
_entity.type
_entity.pdbx_description
1 polymer ?
#
loop_
_entity_poly.entity_id
_entity_poly.type
_entity_poly.pdbx_seq_one_letter_code
_entity_poly.pdbx_strand_id
1 'polypeptide(L)'
;MELHKPYLSLTKTNQSYLLGVVLQTTKNNCITGIVQQEIEQGGKKYWGVIITVSDQIQLVNGPDEPIISTSVVIDLDKSVAYKTVKCVVEQKSTTGTYAPAEPKDTHVDFTDGAE
;
A
#
# COMPACT_ATOMS: atom_id res chain seq x y z
N MET A 1 4.31 -2.78 -15.26
CA MET A 1 4.58 -2.33 -13.88
C MET A 1 5.45 -3.41 -13.22
N GLU A 2 6.18 -3.11 -12.15
CA GLU A 2 6.81 -4.20 -11.40
C GLU A 2 5.74 -4.89 -10.53
N LEU A 3 5.72 -6.23 -10.54
CA LEU A 3 4.83 -7.01 -9.68
C LEU A 3 4.97 -6.57 -8.22
N HIS A 4 3.83 -6.33 -7.58
CA HIS A 4 3.67 -5.93 -6.18
C HIS A 4 4.30 -4.58 -5.79
N LYS A 5 4.84 -3.82 -6.74
CA LYS A 5 5.29 -2.45 -6.50
C LYS A 5 4.09 -1.50 -6.59
N PRO A 6 3.68 -0.83 -5.48
CA PRO A 6 2.56 0.08 -5.51
C PRO A 6 2.95 1.40 -6.19
N TYR A 7 2.04 1.93 -6.99
CA TYR A 7 2.05 3.29 -7.51
C TYR A 7 1.09 4.12 -6.67
N LEU A 8 1.56 5.28 -6.22
CA LEU A 8 0.88 6.09 -5.23
C LEU A 8 0.43 7.41 -5.85
N SER A 9 -0.77 7.84 -5.49
CA SER A 9 -1.27 9.19 -5.71
C SER A 9 -1.80 9.71 -4.39
N LEU A 10 -1.36 10.89 -3.96
CA LEU A 10 -1.86 11.51 -2.74
C LEU A 10 -2.66 12.76 -3.10
N THR A 11 -3.87 12.87 -2.57
CA THR A 11 -4.69 14.07 -2.75
C THR A 11 -5.15 14.55 -1.39
N LYS A 12 -4.93 15.82 -1.07
CA LYS A 12 -5.45 16.44 0.14
C LYS A 12 -6.88 16.91 -0.08
N THR A 13 -7.70 16.73 0.94
CA THR A 13 -9.04 17.32 1.04
C THR A 13 -9.10 18.21 2.29
N ASN A 14 -10.23 18.88 2.50
CA ASN A 14 -10.46 19.67 3.72
C ASN A 14 -10.52 18.82 5.01
N GLN A 15 -10.68 17.50 4.89
CA GLN A 15 -10.93 16.61 6.04
C GLN A 15 -9.85 15.54 6.22
N SER A 16 -9.14 15.17 5.16
CA SER A 16 -8.20 14.06 5.15
C SER A 16 -7.29 14.11 3.93
N TYR A 17 -6.27 13.26 3.91
CA TYR A 17 -5.59 12.86 2.68
C TYR A 17 -6.22 11.57 2.15
N LEU A 18 -6.33 11.48 0.83
CA LEU A 18 -6.71 10.27 0.12
C LEU A 18 -5.47 9.72 -0.58
N LEU A 19 -4.96 8.58 -0.10
CA LEU A 19 -3.90 7.84 -0.77
C LEU A 19 -4.53 6.83 -1.73
N GLY A 20 -4.46 7.11 -3.02
CA GLY A 20 -4.71 6.14 -4.07
C GLY A 20 -3.52 5.21 -4.23
N VAL A 21 -3.79 3.90 -4.27
CA VAL A 21 -2.78 2.87 -4.48
C VAL A 21 -3.19 1.98 -5.63
N VAL A 22 -2.30 1.83 -6.62
CA VAL A 22 -2.45 0.93 -7.77
C VAL A 22 -1.27 -0.02 -7.79
N LEU A 23 -1.54 -1.32 -7.86
CA LEU A 23 -0.48 -2.33 -7.95
C LEU A 23 -0.88 -3.45 -8.90
N GLN A 24 0.12 -4.04 -9.54
CA GLN A 24 -0.05 -5.24 -10.36
C GLN A 24 0.31 -6.46 -9.51
N THR A 25 -0.49 -7.52 -9.55
CA THR A 25 -0.22 -8.77 -8.83
C THR A 25 -0.46 -9.98 -9.73
N THR A 26 -0.36 -11.19 -9.18
CA THR A 26 -0.70 -12.44 -9.89
C THR A 26 -2.19 -12.76 -9.72
N LYS A 27 -2.81 -13.47 -10.67
CA LYS A 27 -4.25 -13.80 -10.67
C LYS A 27 -4.81 -14.44 -9.39
N ASN A 28 -3.95 -15.03 -8.58
CA ASN A 28 -4.36 -15.70 -7.34
C ASN A 28 -4.40 -14.74 -6.16
N ASN A 29 -3.85 -13.54 -6.27
CA ASN A 29 -3.74 -12.61 -5.15
C ASN A 29 -4.90 -11.61 -5.12
N CYS A 30 -5.51 -11.45 -3.94
CA CYS A 30 -6.43 -10.36 -3.63
C CYS A 30 -5.95 -9.56 -2.42
N ILE A 31 -6.38 -8.30 -2.29
CA ILE A 31 -6.17 -7.54 -1.04
C ILE A 31 -7.00 -8.18 0.07
N THR A 32 -6.36 -8.54 1.17
CA THR A 32 -6.99 -9.12 2.37
C THR A 32 -6.83 -8.26 3.61
N GLY A 33 -6.02 -7.21 3.56
CA GLY A 33 -5.80 -6.33 4.69
C GLY A 33 -5.21 -5.00 4.27
N ILE A 34 -5.61 -3.95 4.98
CA ILE A 34 -5.01 -2.63 4.90
C ILE A 34 -4.84 -2.15 6.35
N VAL A 35 -3.60 -1.85 6.74
CA VAL A 35 -3.26 -1.38 8.08
C VAL A 35 -2.51 -0.07 7.98
N GLN A 36 -2.83 0.89 8.85
CA GLN A 36 -2.07 2.12 8.99
C GLN A 36 -1.33 2.14 10.32
N GLN A 37 -0.04 2.46 10.29
CA GLN A 37 0.80 2.49 11.50
C GLN A 37 2.06 3.32 11.30
N GLU A 38 2.72 3.72 12.38
CA GLU A 38 4.08 4.26 12.29
C GLU A 38 5.04 3.16 11.78
N ILE A 39 5.91 3.52 10.83
CA ILE A 39 7.02 2.68 10.38
C ILE A 39 8.32 3.41 10.68
N GLU A 40 9.23 2.73 11.38
CA GLU A 40 10.59 3.21 11.59
C GLU A 40 11.57 2.45 10.70
N GLN A 41 12.32 3.18 9.87
CA GLN A 41 13.35 2.58 9.01
C GLN A 41 14.52 3.54 8.85
N GLY A 42 15.74 3.03 9.11
CA GLY A 42 16.95 3.83 9.00
C GLY A 42 16.95 5.06 9.92
N GLY A 43 16.33 4.95 11.11
CA GLY A 43 16.19 6.04 12.08
C GLY A 43 15.22 7.15 11.68
N LYS A 44 14.43 6.95 10.61
CA LYS A 44 13.38 7.87 10.18
C LYS A 44 12.01 7.24 10.45
N LYS A 45 11.07 8.08 10.89
CA LYS A 45 9.66 7.72 11.10
C LYS A 45 8.82 8.11 9.88
N TYR A 46 7.96 7.21 9.44
CA TYR A 46 7.05 7.38 8.32
C TYR A 46 5.62 7.05 8.77
N TRP A 47 4.63 7.65 8.13
CA TRP A 47 3.27 7.12 8.21
C TRP A 47 3.13 5.95 7.24
N GLY A 48 2.94 4.75 7.77
CA GLY A 48 2.88 3.52 7.01
C GLY A 48 1.47 3.16 6.58
N VAL A 49 1.32 2.75 5.32
CA VAL A 49 0.12 2.08 4.79
C VAL A 49 0.56 0.70 4.29
N ILE A 50 0.18 -0.34 5.03
CA ILE A 50 0.55 -1.72 4.75
C ILE A 50 -0.63 -2.41 4.06
N ILE A 51 -0.44 -2.85 2.83
CA ILE A 51 -1.41 -3.59 2.04
C ILE A 51 -1.00 -5.06 2.04
N THR A 52 -1.84 -5.92 2.61
CA THR A 52 -1.65 -7.37 2.55
C THR A 52 -2.41 -7.93 1.35
N VAL A 53 -1.69 -8.62 0.46
CA VAL A 53 -2.28 -9.45 -0.58
C VAL A 53 -2.15 -10.93 -0.22
N SER A 54 -3.13 -11.75 -0.60
CA SER A 54 -3.16 -13.17 -0.26
C SER A 54 -3.60 -14.02 -1.44
N ASP A 55 -2.94 -15.17 -1.61
CA ASP A 55 -3.29 -16.20 -2.59
C ASP A 55 -4.48 -17.09 -2.14
N GLN A 56 -5.00 -16.87 -0.92
CA GLN A 56 -6.12 -17.62 -0.34
C GLN A 56 -7.45 -17.34 -1.06
N ILE A 57 -7.57 -16.21 -1.75
CA ILE A 57 -8.78 -15.80 -2.47
C ILE A 57 -8.41 -15.63 -3.95
N GLN A 58 -8.91 -16.51 -4.79
CA GLN A 58 -8.59 -16.53 -6.22
C GLN A 58 -9.65 -15.79 -7.03
N LEU A 59 -9.20 -14.97 -7.99
CA LEU A 59 -10.05 -14.43 -9.04
C LEU A 59 -10.24 -15.51 -10.11
N VAL A 60 -11.33 -16.28 -10.00
CA VAL A 60 -11.68 -17.27 -11.01
C VAL A 60 -12.08 -16.53 -12.29
N ASN A 61 -11.36 -16.78 -13.39
CA ASN A 61 -11.51 -16.13 -14.70
C ASN A 61 -10.99 -14.68 -14.81
N GLY A 62 -10.08 -14.26 -13.93
CA GLY A 62 -9.36 -12.98 -14.08
C GLY A 62 -8.20 -13.05 -15.09
N PRO A 63 -7.63 -11.90 -15.49
CA PRO A 63 -6.37 -11.87 -16.24
C PRO A 63 -5.23 -12.49 -15.41
N ASP A 64 -4.18 -13.00 -16.07
CA ASP A 64 -3.04 -13.63 -15.36
C ASP A 64 -2.30 -12.65 -14.43
N GLU A 65 -2.27 -11.36 -14.79
CA GLU A 65 -1.66 -10.28 -14.01
C GLU A 65 -2.67 -9.13 -13.77
N PRO A 66 -3.60 -9.27 -12.82
CA PRO A 66 -4.60 -8.25 -12.56
C PRO A 66 -3.96 -6.97 -12.00
N ILE A 67 -4.56 -5.83 -12.37
CA ILE A 67 -4.33 -4.55 -11.73
C ILE A 67 -5.37 -4.41 -10.61
N ILE A 68 -4.90 -4.18 -9.39
CA ILE A 68 -5.74 -3.90 -8.23
C ILE A 68 -5.55 -2.43 -7.86
N SER A 69 -6.64 -1.77 -7.54
CA SER A 69 -6.63 -0.41 -7.00
C SER A 69 -7.42 -0.32 -5.71
N THR A 70 -6.96 0.52 -4.79
CA THR A 70 -7.64 0.85 -3.54
C THR A 70 -7.33 2.29 -3.15
N SER A 71 -8.13 2.84 -2.24
CA SER A 71 -7.90 4.16 -1.67
C SER A 71 -7.92 4.08 -0.15
N VAL A 72 -6.97 4.76 0.50
CA VAL A 72 -6.83 4.79 1.96
C VAL A 72 -6.99 6.22 2.45
N VAL A 73 -7.89 6.42 3.40
CA VAL A 73 -8.07 7.71 4.06
C VAL A 73 -7.04 7.85 5.17
N ILE A 74 -6.28 8.94 5.14
CA ILE A 74 -5.26 9.28 6.13
C ILE A 74 -5.66 10.59 6.81
N ASP A 75 -5.67 10.61 8.13
CA ASP A 75 -6.03 11.79 8.91
C ASP A 75 -5.04 12.95 8.68
N LEU A 76 -5.54 14.19 8.72
CA LEU A 76 -4.73 15.40 8.47
C LEU A 76 -3.58 15.56 9.47
N ASP A 77 -3.79 15.11 10.72
CA ASP A 77 -2.79 15.20 11.80
C ASP A 77 -1.50 14.41 11.49
N LYS A 78 -1.58 13.39 10.63
CA LYS A 78 -0.41 12.60 10.22
C LYS A 78 0.60 13.43 9.45
N SER A 79 0.14 14.42 8.67
CA SER A 79 1.06 15.34 7.98
C SER A 79 1.80 16.31 8.91
N VAL A 80 1.37 16.44 10.17
CA VAL A 80 2.06 17.23 11.20
C VAL A 80 3.20 16.40 11.83
N ALA A 81 2.96 15.11 12.06
CA ALA A 81 3.91 14.21 12.71
C ALA A 81 4.90 13.55 11.74
N TYR A 82 4.52 13.37 10.48
CA TYR A 82 5.30 12.65 9.47
C TYR A 82 5.40 13.47 8.18
N LYS A 83 6.56 13.45 7.54
CA LYS A 83 6.78 14.12 6.24
C LYS A 83 6.27 13.31 5.06
N THR A 84 6.34 11.99 5.18
CA THR A 84 6.21 11.06 4.07
C THR A 84 5.29 9.92 4.46
N VAL A 85 4.45 9.49 3.52
CA VAL A 85 3.67 8.26 3.60
C VAL A 85 4.46 7.15 2.92
N LYS A 86 4.65 6.02 3.60
CA LYS A 86 5.33 4.84 3.09
C LYS A 86 4.30 3.74 2.86
N CYS A 87 4.16 3.28 1.63
CA CYS A 87 3.31 2.15 1.29
C CYS A 87 4.14 0.87 1.19
N VAL A 88 3.73 -0.17 1.90
CA VAL A 88 4.37 -1.49 1.92
C VAL A 88 3.35 -2.52 1.44
N VAL A 89 3.74 -3.37 0.49
CA VAL A 89 2.92 -4.50 0.05
C VAL A 89 3.48 -5.77 0.66
N GLU A 90 2.67 -6.45 1.47
CA GLU A 90 3.00 -7.75 2.06
C GLU A 90 2.23 -8.85 1.36
N GLN A 91 2.85 -10.03 1.19
CA GLN A 91 2.18 -11.20 0.62
C GLN A 91 2.00 -12.28 1.69
N LYS A 92 0.78 -12.77 1.81
CA LYS A 92 0.43 -13.95 2.61
C LYS A 92 0.23 -15.13 1.66
N SER A 93 0.93 -16.24 1.89
CA SER A 93 0.75 -17.46 1.10
C SER A 93 0.02 -18.57 1.88
N THR A 94 -0.77 -19.35 1.16
CA THR A 94 -1.47 -20.57 1.58
C THR A 94 -0.54 -21.64 2.17
N THR A 95 0.76 -21.64 1.86
CA THR A 95 1.74 -22.56 2.46
C THR A 95 2.16 -22.17 3.89
N GLY A 96 1.47 -21.21 4.52
CA GLY A 96 1.64 -20.87 5.94
C GLY A 96 2.90 -20.07 6.26
N THR A 97 3.64 -19.64 5.24
CA THR A 97 4.82 -18.79 5.38
C THR A 97 4.46 -17.37 4.98
N TYR A 98 4.56 -16.41 5.91
CA TYR A 98 4.80 -15.03 5.55
C TYR A 98 6.21 -14.98 4.96
N ALA A 99 6.37 -15.39 3.71
CA ALA A 99 7.51 -14.94 2.96
C ALA A 99 7.19 -13.48 2.62
N PRO A 100 7.88 -12.49 3.18
CA PRO A 100 7.71 -11.14 2.68
C PRO A 100 7.95 -11.23 1.18
N ALA A 101 6.95 -10.88 0.35
CA ALA A 101 7.29 -10.40 -0.98
C ALA A 101 8.40 -9.37 -0.77
N GLU A 102 9.52 -9.46 -1.50
CA GLU A 102 10.61 -8.49 -1.33
C GLU A 102 9.96 -7.12 -1.20
N PRO A 103 10.07 -6.44 -0.04
CA PRO A 103 9.26 -5.28 0.23
C PRO A 103 9.66 -4.22 -0.77
N LYS A 104 8.85 -4.05 -1.82
CA LYS A 104 9.00 -2.98 -2.78
C LYS A 104 8.25 -1.81 -2.19
N ASP A 105 8.92 -1.13 -1.27
CA ASP A 105 8.39 0.06 -0.65
C ASP A 105 8.35 1.20 -1.66
N THR A 106 7.20 1.87 -1.72
CA THR A 106 7.05 3.13 -2.43
C THR A 106 6.67 4.19 -1.41
N HIS A 107 7.14 5.41 -1.59
CA HIS A 107 6.83 6.52 -0.71
C HIS A 107 6.29 7.71 -1.52
N VAL A 108 5.49 8.54 -0.85
CA VAL A 108 4.94 9.79 -1.38
C VAL A 108 4.99 10.83 -0.27
N ASP A 109 5.38 12.06 -0.59
CA ASP A 109 5.47 13.12 0.41
C ASP A 109 4.09 13.76 0.62
N PHE A 110 3.78 14.17 1.85
CA PHE A 110 2.50 14.86 2.12
C PHE A 110 2.38 16.18 1.34
N THR A 111 3.51 16.75 0.89
CA THR A 111 3.56 17.93 0.02
C THR A 111 3.06 17.65 -1.40
N ASP A 112 3.15 16.41 -1.87
CA ASP A 112 2.72 16.04 -3.22
C ASP A 112 1.19 16.08 -3.36
N GLY A 113 0.47 16.02 -2.24
CA GLY A 113 -0.98 16.14 -2.21
C GLY A 113 -1.49 17.56 -1.91
N ALA A 114 -0.61 18.55 -1.75
CA ALA A 114 -0.94 19.85 -1.15
C ALA A 114 -1.51 20.92 -2.11
N GLU A 115 -2.04 20.53 -3.29
CA GLU A 115 -2.79 21.45 -4.15
C GLU A 115 -4.17 21.82 -3.60
#